data_AF-A0A831PP55-F1
#
_entry.id   AF-A0A831PP55-F1
#
_cell.length_a   1.000
_cell.length_b   1.000
_cell.length_c   1.000
_cell.angle_alpha   90.00
_cell.angle_beta   90.00
_cell.angle_gamma   90.00
#
_symmetry.space_group_name_H-M   'P 1'
#
loop_
_entity.id
_entity.type
_entity.pdbx_description
1 polymer ?
#
loop_
_entity_poly.entity_id
_entity_poly.type
_entity_poly.pdbx_seq_one_letter_code
_entity_poly.pdbx_strand_id
1 'polypeptide(L)'
;MAFIHDNFLLATPAAQRLYHNYAAAEPILDYHNHLSPKELAENRRFRNLAEIWLEGDHYKWRAMRANGVPEDLCTGSADPYQKFLAWARTVPHTLRN
;
A
#
# COMPACT_ATOMS: atom_id res chain seq x y z
N MET A 1 1.45 -17.47 16.75
CA MET A 1 0.96 -16.08 16.79
C MET A 1 0.43 -15.73 15.42
N ALA A 2 -0.73 -15.08 15.33
CA ALA A 2 -1.23 -14.58 14.05
C ALA A 2 -0.36 -13.40 13.59
N PHE A 3 -0.01 -13.35 12.30
CA PHE A 3 0.64 -12.20 11.69
C PHE A 3 -0.41 -11.13 11.39
N ILE A 4 -0.20 -9.91 11.88
CA ILE A 4 -1.16 -8.79 11.84
C ILE A 4 -2.51 -9.16 12.50
N HIS A 5 -2.74 -8.63 13.70
CA HIS A 5 -3.95 -8.83 14.51
C HIS A 5 -4.34 -7.51 15.20
N ASP A 6 -5.44 -7.48 15.96
CA ASP A 6 -5.96 -6.23 16.57
C ASP A 6 -4.98 -5.50 17.50
N ASN A 7 -3.95 -6.19 17.98
CA ASN A 7 -2.89 -5.65 18.83
C ASN A 7 -1.54 -5.59 18.11
N PHE A 8 -1.53 -5.56 16.77
CA PHE A 8 -0.32 -5.44 15.97
C PHE A 8 0.46 -4.18 16.37
N LEU A 9 1.75 -4.33 16.67
CA LEU A 9 2.64 -3.29 17.23
C LEU A 9 2.30 -2.81 18.67
N LEU A 10 1.25 -3.33 19.31
CA LEU A 10 0.79 -2.92 20.65
C LEU A 10 1.24 -3.92 21.72
N ALA A 11 2.52 -3.84 22.09
CA ALA A 11 3.18 -4.82 22.95
C ALA A 11 2.79 -4.76 24.45
N THR A 12 2.02 -3.76 24.90
CA THR A 12 1.66 -3.59 26.32
C THR A 12 0.17 -3.30 26.50
N PRO A 13 -0.42 -3.63 27.67
CA PRO A 13 -1.80 -3.27 27.99
C PRO A 13 -2.05 -1.76 27.95
N ALA A 14 -1.04 -0.94 28.29
CA ALA A 14 -1.13 0.50 28.18
C ALA A 14 -1.24 0.95 26.72
N ALA A 15 -0.41 0.41 25.82
CA ALA A 15 -0.47 0.72 24.39
C ALA A 15 -1.81 0.31 23.76
N GLN A 16 -2.32 -0.88 24.10
CA GLN A 16 -3.61 -1.37 23.63
C GLN A 16 -4.75 -0.44 24.06
N ARG A 17 -4.78 -0.04 25.34
CA ARG A 17 -5.79 0.90 25.85
C ARG A 17 -5.72 2.27 25.17
N LEU A 18 -4.51 2.81 24.97
CA LEU A 18 -4.33 4.12 24.34
C LEU A 18 -4.82 4.11 22.88
N TYR A 19 -4.49 3.05 22.13
CA TYR A 19 -4.93 2.92 20.75
C TYR A 19 -6.45 2.69 20.64
N HIS A 20 -6.96 1.64 21.29
CA HIS A 20 -8.35 1.21 21.11
C HIS A 20 -9.38 2.16 21.70
N ASN A 21 -9.07 2.82 22.83
CA ASN A 21 -10.05 3.66 23.52
C ASN A 21 -9.97 5.13 23.11
N TYR A 22 -8.85 5.58 22.54
CA TYR A 22 -8.64 6.99 22.24
C TYR A 22 -8.22 7.19 20.79
N ALA A 23 -7.14 6.56 20.31
CA ALA A 23 -6.59 6.92 18.99
C ALA A 23 -7.40 6.40 17.79
N ALA A 24 -7.94 5.18 17.86
CA ALA A 24 -8.49 4.49 16.69
C ALA A 24 -9.74 5.15 16.08
N ALA A 25 -10.51 5.88 16.90
CA ALA A 25 -11.75 6.53 16.48
C ALA A 25 -11.56 8.00 16.07
N GLU A 26 -10.36 8.56 16.25
CA GLU A 26 -10.09 9.95 15.88
C GLU A 26 -10.17 10.16 14.36
N PRO A 27 -10.66 11.33 13.90
CA PRO A 27 -10.64 11.65 12.48
C PRO A 27 -9.22 11.84 11.97
N ILE A 28 -9.04 11.64 10.67
CA ILE A 28 -7.76 11.88 9.99
C ILE A 28 -7.73 13.33 9.50
N LEU A 29 -6.73 14.09 9.94
CA LEU A 29 -6.35 15.38 9.38
C LEU A 29 -5.06 15.22 8.56
N ASP A 30 -5.21 14.94 7.27
CA ASP A 30 -4.10 14.72 6.35
C ASP A 30 -3.69 16.02 5.63
N TYR A 31 -3.00 16.90 6.37
CA TYR A 31 -2.68 18.26 5.92
C TYR A 31 -1.60 18.35 4.82
N HIS A 32 -0.93 17.24 4.51
CA HIS A 32 0.08 17.16 3.46
C HIS A 32 0.07 15.78 2.79
N ASN A 33 -0.40 15.74 1.55
CA ASN A 33 -0.36 14.56 0.70
C ASN A 33 -0.21 14.97 -0.77
N HIS A 34 -0.16 13.96 -1.65
CA HIS A 34 -0.05 14.11 -3.09
C HIS A 34 -1.26 13.52 -3.83
N LEU A 35 -2.43 13.45 -3.20
CA LEU A 35 -3.65 12.98 -3.85
C LEU A 35 -4.05 13.92 -5.00
N SER A 36 -4.54 13.35 -6.09
CA SER A 36 -4.98 14.11 -7.25
C SER A 36 -6.31 14.83 -6.97
N PRO A 37 -6.38 16.17 -7.01
CA PRO A 37 -7.64 16.90 -6.83
C PRO A 37 -8.67 16.57 -7.92
N LYS A 38 -8.19 16.26 -9.13
CA LYS A 38 -9.04 15.87 -10.26
C LYS A 38 -9.75 14.55 -9.99
N GLU A 39 -9.03 13.54 -9.50
CA GLU A 39 -9.63 12.22 -9.23
C GLU A 39 -10.67 12.28 -8.11
N LEU A 40 -10.47 13.17 -7.13
CA LEU A 40 -11.47 13.45 -6.11
C LEU A 40 -12.70 14.13 -6.72
N ALA A 41 -12.52 15.19 -7.50
CA ALA A 41 -13.62 15.93 -8.13
C ALA A 41 -14.44 15.06 -9.10
N GLU A 42 -13.79 14.15 -9.82
CA GLU A 42 -14.43 13.22 -10.76
C GLU A 42 -14.95 11.94 -10.09
N ASN A 43 -14.70 11.76 -8.78
CA ASN A 43 -15.02 10.53 -8.04
C ASN A 43 -14.49 9.28 -8.77
N ARG A 44 -13.20 9.28 -9.10
CA ARG A 44 -12.54 8.25 -9.92
C ARG A 44 -12.91 6.85 -9.44
N ARG A 45 -13.36 6.02 -10.38
CA ARG A 45 -13.57 4.58 -10.19
C ARG A 45 -12.41 3.83 -10.84
N PHE A 46 -11.54 3.24 -10.03
CA PHE A 46 -10.45 2.40 -10.52
C PHE A 46 -11.00 1.15 -11.21
N ARG A 47 -10.39 0.76 -12.34
CA ARG A 47 -10.89 -0.36 -13.14
C ARG A 47 -10.48 -1.72 -12.58
N ASN A 48 -9.36 -1.77 -11.87
CA ASN A 48 -8.80 -2.99 -11.29
C ASN A 48 -7.84 -2.65 -10.13
N LEU A 49 -7.34 -3.68 -9.45
CA LEU A 49 -6.44 -3.53 -8.31
C LEU A 49 -5.05 -3.00 -8.71
N ALA A 50 -4.58 -3.27 -9.92
CA ALA A 50 -3.26 -2.79 -10.35
C ALA A 50 -3.25 -1.25 -10.44
N GLU A 51 -4.33 -0.63 -10.92
CA GLU A 51 -4.44 0.84 -11.02
C GLU A 51 -4.35 1.52 -9.66
N ILE A 52 -5.25 1.18 -8.73
CA ILE A 52 -5.28 1.82 -7.41
C ILE A 52 -4.00 1.52 -6.60
N TRP A 53 -3.30 0.42 -6.90
CA TRP A 53 -2.23 -0.06 -6.03
C TRP A 53 -0.82 0.11 -6.58
N LEU A 54 -0.65 0.14 -7.91
CA LEU A 54 0.66 0.18 -8.57
C LEU A 54 0.94 1.48 -9.34
N GLU A 55 0.00 2.43 -9.43
CA GLU A 55 0.26 3.73 -10.09
C GLU A 55 1.16 4.67 -9.25
N GLY A 56 1.36 4.38 -7.96
CA GLY A 56 2.25 5.11 -7.03
C GLY A 56 2.44 4.34 -5.70
N ASP A 57 3.03 4.90 -4.63
CA ASP A 57 3.97 6.02 -4.52
C ASP A 57 5.41 5.54 -4.79
N HIS A 58 5.62 4.87 -5.92
CA HIS A 58 6.91 4.40 -6.45
C HIS A 58 7.67 3.34 -5.61
N TYR A 59 7.37 3.13 -4.31
CA TYR A 59 8.05 2.15 -3.45
C TYR A 59 7.96 0.73 -4.00
N LYS A 60 6.79 0.32 -4.51
CA LYS A 60 6.59 -1.00 -5.10
C LYS A 60 7.47 -1.18 -6.35
N TRP A 61 7.60 -0.15 -7.19
CA TRP A 61 8.50 -0.19 -8.35
C TRP A 61 9.95 -0.31 -7.92
N ARG A 62 10.37 0.43 -6.88
CA ARG A 62 11.72 0.31 -6.31
C ARG A 62 11.99 -1.11 -5.83
N ALA A 63 11.05 -1.71 -5.09
CA ALA A 63 11.16 -3.08 -4.59
C ALA A 63 11.19 -4.11 -5.74
N MET A 64 10.32 -3.96 -6.74
CA MET A 64 10.29 -4.82 -7.93
C MET A 64 11.59 -4.76 -8.72
N ARG A 65 12.14 -3.56 -8.96
CA ARG A 65 13.45 -3.37 -9.60
C ARG A 65 14.58 -4.02 -8.79
N ALA A 66 14.57 -3.83 -7.47
CA ALA A 66 15.55 -4.47 -6.58
C ALA A 66 15.43 -6.00 -6.58
N ASN A 67 14.23 -6.53 -6.83
CA ASN A 67 13.95 -7.96 -6.98
C ASN A 67 14.14 -8.46 -8.44
N GLY A 68 14.79 -7.67 -9.31
CA GLY A 68 15.13 -8.07 -10.68
C GLY A 68 13.94 -8.17 -11.66
N VAL A 69 12.79 -7.58 -11.32
CA VAL A 69 11.62 -7.58 -12.21
C VAL A 69 11.90 -6.67 -13.43
N PRO A 70 11.61 -7.12 -14.66
CA PRO A 70 11.73 -6.29 -15.86
C PRO A 70 10.95 -4.97 -15.76
N GLU A 71 11.53 -3.88 -16.26
CA GLU A 71 10.93 -2.54 -16.16
C GLU A 71 9.56 -2.45 -16.85
N ASP A 72 9.32 -3.28 -17.88
CA ASP A 72 8.02 -3.33 -18.57
C ASP A 72 6.87 -3.76 -17.63
N LEU A 73 7.18 -4.59 -16.63
CA LEU A 73 6.26 -5.01 -15.58
C LEU A 73 6.19 -4.04 -14.39
N CYS A 74 7.02 -2.99 -14.38
CA CYS A 74 6.93 -1.87 -13.44
C CYS A 74 6.17 -0.72 -14.11
N THR A 75 6.86 0.15 -14.83
CA THR A 75 6.29 1.37 -15.41
C THR A 75 6.00 1.27 -16.91
N GLY A 76 6.42 0.19 -17.58
CA GLY A 76 6.19 0.03 -19.02
C GLY A 76 4.76 -0.35 -19.42
N SER A 77 4.62 -0.98 -20.57
CA SER A 77 3.34 -1.17 -21.27
C SER A 77 2.65 -2.52 -20.99
N ALA A 78 3.22 -3.35 -20.11
CA ALA A 78 2.65 -4.65 -19.78
C ALA A 78 1.21 -4.56 -19.27
N ASP A 79 0.45 -5.62 -19.53
CA ASP A 79 -0.91 -5.79 -19.04
C ASP A 79 -1.00 -5.55 -17.51
N PRO A 80 -2.00 -4.79 -17.02
CA PRO A 80 -2.11 -4.45 -15.59
C PRO A 80 -2.16 -5.67 -14.67
N TYR A 81 -2.81 -6.76 -15.10
CA TYR A 81 -2.86 -7.98 -14.31
C TYR A 81 -1.49 -8.67 -14.23
N GLN A 82 -0.71 -8.65 -15.32
CA GLN A 82 0.68 -9.14 -15.28
C GLN A 82 1.58 -8.32 -14.34
N LYS A 83 1.41 -6.98 -14.30
CA LYS A 83 2.09 -6.13 -13.32
C LYS A 83 1.70 -6.49 -11.89
N PHE A 84 0.41 -6.71 -11.64
CA PHE A 84 -0.08 -7.17 -10.34
C PHE A 84 0.52 -8.53 -9.93
N LEU A 85 0.58 -9.50 -10.84
CA LEU A 85 1.20 -10.80 -10.57
C LEU A 85 2.71 -10.67 -10.32
N ALA A 86 3.40 -9.78 -11.03
CA ALA A 86 4.82 -9.50 -10.77
C ALA A 86 5.04 -8.90 -9.37
N TRP A 87 4.15 -7.98 -8.94
CA TRP A 87 4.16 -7.48 -7.58
C TRP A 87 3.85 -8.58 -6.55
N ALA A 88 2.82 -9.40 -6.77
CA ALA A 88 2.47 -10.50 -5.87
C ALA A 88 3.62 -11.51 -5.69
N ARG A 89 4.38 -11.79 -6.76
CA ARG A 89 5.61 -12.60 -6.69
C ARG A 89 6.77 -11.91 -5.96
N THR A 90 6.76 -10.58 -5.90
CA THR A 90 7.78 -9.78 -5.21
C THR A 90 7.52 -9.68 -3.70
N VAL A 91 6.26 -9.60 -3.26
CA VAL A 91 5.88 -9.42 -1.84
C VAL A 91 6.56 -10.41 -0.86
N PRO A 92 6.71 -11.71 -1.15
CA PRO A 92 7.43 -12.63 -0.26
C PRO A 92 8.90 -12.25 -0.02
N HIS A 93 9.50 -11.45 -0.90
CA HIS A 93 10.88 -10.96 -0.80
C HIS A 93 10.97 -9.61 -0.07
N THR A 94 9.87 -9.05 0.43
CA THR A 94 9.84 -7.74 1.10
C THR A 94 9.67 -7.84 2.62
N LEU A 95 10.03 -8.97 3.24
CA LEU A 95 9.95 -9.10 4.69
C LEU A 95 10.86 -8.05 5.35
N ARG A 96 10.29 -7.27 6.29
CA ARG A 96 10.92 -6.16 7.02
C ARG A 96 11.18 -4.88 6.21
N ASN A 97 10.70 -4.80 4.97
CA ASN A 97 10.74 -3.54 4.20
C ASN A 97 9.69 -2.55 4.66
#